data_AF-A0A2A4RF60-F1
#
_entry.id   AF-A0A2A4RF60-F1
#
_cell.length_a   1.000
_cell.length_b   1.000
_cell.length_c   1.000
_cell.angle_alpha   90.00
_cell.angle_beta   90.00
_cell.angle_gamma   90.00
#
_symmetry.space_group_name_H-M   'P 1'
#
loop_
_entity.id
_entity.type
_entity.pdbx_description
1 polymer ?
#
loop_
_entity_poly.entity_id
_entity_poly.type
_entity_poly.pdbx_seq_one_letter_code
_entity_poly.pdbx_strand_id
1 'polypeptide(L)'
;MKLTPREKDKLLVAMAAEVARKRLARGVKLNHPEAIALICDFVVEGARDGKSVADLMQKRWQRVRPILTSARLVVRPPSSHLLTCSMSR
;
A
#
# COMPACT_ATOMS: atom_id res chain seq x y z
N MET A 1 -3.49 -24.77 -4.87
CA MET A 1 -3.90 -23.93 -3.72
C MET A 1 -5.41 -23.77 -3.72
N LYS A 2 -6.11 -23.96 -2.59
CA LYS A 2 -7.54 -23.66 -2.44
C LYS A 2 -7.67 -22.26 -1.82
N LEU A 3 -7.57 -21.24 -2.66
CA LEU A 3 -7.63 -19.85 -2.21
C LEU A 3 -9.07 -19.44 -1.93
N THR A 4 -9.30 -18.89 -0.74
CA THR A 4 -10.55 -18.22 -0.40
C THR A 4 -10.72 -16.96 -1.26
N PRO A 5 -11.95 -16.48 -1.49
CA PRO A 5 -12.19 -15.23 -2.23
C PRO A 5 -11.36 -14.06 -1.69
N ARG A 6 -11.23 -13.96 -0.35
CA ARG A 6 -10.44 -12.92 0.31
C ARG A 6 -8.95 -12.98 -0.01
N GLU A 7 -8.38 -14.17 -0.15
CA GLU A 7 -6.97 -14.33 -0.50
C GLU A 7 -6.72 -13.97 -1.97
N LYS A 8 -7.69 -14.25 -2.85
CA LYS A 8 -7.64 -13.80 -4.25
C LYS A 8 -7.65 -12.28 -4.34
N ASP A 9 -8.49 -11.60 -3.55
CA ASP A 9 -8.52 -10.12 -3.52
C ASP A 9 -7.18 -9.53 -3.06
N LYS A 10 -6.55 -10.11 -2.04
CA LYS A 10 -5.22 -9.70 -1.58
C LYS A 10 -4.16 -9.88 -2.68
N LEU A 11 -4.24 -10.95 -3.46
CA LEU A 11 -3.35 -11.17 -4.61
C LEU A 11 -3.59 -10.15 -5.72
N LEU A 12 -4.84 -9.76 -5.99
CA LEU A 12 -5.14 -8.71 -6.97
C LEU A 12 -4.56 -7.36 -6.55
N VAL A 13 -4.61 -7.03 -5.26
CA VAL A 13 -3.96 -5.81 -4.72
C VAL A 13 -2.44 -5.87 -4.87
N ALA A 14 -1.82 -7.01 -4.58
CA ALA A 14 -0.37 -7.20 -4.78
C ALA A 14 0.03 -7.05 -6.25
N MET A 15 -0.75 -7.60 -7.17
CA MET A 15 -0.56 -7.43 -8.62
C MET A 15 -0.67 -5.96 -9.03
N ALA A 16 -1.67 -5.23 -8.52
CA ALA A 16 -1.84 -3.81 -8.78
C ALA A 16 -0.64 -2.98 -8.27
N ALA A 17 -0.08 -3.35 -7.11
CA ALA A 17 1.11 -2.72 -6.56
C ALA A 17 2.35 -2.94 -7.43
N GLU A 18 2.52 -4.15 -7.98
CA GLU A 18 3.63 -4.45 -8.89
C GLU A 18 3.52 -3.65 -10.20
N VAL A 19 2.30 -3.53 -10.76
CA VAL A 19 2.04 -2.69 -11.92
C VAL A 19 2.32 -1.22 -11.62
N ALA A 20 1.92 -0.73 -10.45
CA ALA A 20 2.23 0.62 -9.99
C ALA A 20 3.74 0.87 -9.87
N ARG A 21 4.51 -0.08 -9.31
CA ARG A 21 5.99 0.02 -9.27
C ARG A 21 6.59 0.17 -10.66
N LYS A 22 6.14 -0.66 -11.61
CA LYS A 22 6.60 -0.60 -13.02
C LYS A 22 6.22 0.72 -13.68
N ARG A 23 5.06 1.30 -13.36
CA ARG A 23 4.64 2.64 -13.86
C ARG A 23 5.51 3.75 -13.26
N LEU A 24 5.77 3.71 -11.96
CA LEU A 24 6.64 4.67 -11.27
C LEU A 24 8.08 4.62 -11.80
N ALA A 25 8.62 3.42 -12.04
CA ALA A 25 9.95 3.24 -12.62
C ALA A 25 10.10 3.83 -14.04
N ARG A 26 8.99 3.93 -14.78
CA ARG A 26 8.93 4.60 -16.10
C ARG A 26 8.70 6.11 -15.99
N GLY A 27 8.60 6.66 -14.78
CA GLY A 27 8.34 8.09 -14.56
C GLY A 27 6.88 8.51 -14.75
N VAL A 28 5.95 7.57 -14.85
CA VAL A 28 4.51 7.87 -14.99
C VAL A 28 3.93 8.22 -13.62
N LYS A 29 3.16 9.30 -13.54
CA LYS A 29 2.43 9.67 -12.32
C LYS A 29 1.41 8.58 -11.97
N LEU A 30 1.39 8.18 -10.72
CA LEU A 30 0.48 7.15 -10.25
C LEU A 30 -0.92 7.70 -10.00
N ASN A 31 -1.90 6.86 -10.28
CA ASN A 31 -3.30 7.11 -9.97
C ASN A 31 -3.62 6.79 -8.50
N HIS A 32 -4.78 7.24 -8.03
CA HIS A 32 -5.26 6.96 -6.67
C HIS A 32 -5.23 5.47 -6.27
N PRO A 33 -5.82 4.53 -7.05
CA PRO A 33 -5.80 3.11 -6.68
C PRO A 33 -4.39 2.50 -6.72
N GLU A 34 -3.48 3.02 -7.55
CA GLU A 34 -2.11 2.53 -7.66
C GLU A 34 -1.26 2.93 -6.46
N ALA A 35 -1.44 4.17 -5.99
CA ALA A 35 -0.80 4.64 -4.77
C ALA A 35 -1.29 3.87 -3.54
N ILE A 36 -2.60 3.57 -3.45
CA ILE A 36 -3.14 2.71 -2.38
C ILE A 36 -2.55 1.31 -2.47
N ALA A 37 -2.51 0.70 -3.66
CA ALA A 37 -1.95 -0.64 -3.83
C ALA A 37 -0.49 -0.72 -3.37
N LEU A 38 0.34 0.28 -3.70
CA LEU A 38 1.73 0.37 -3.21
C LEU A 38 1.83 0.45 -1.68
N ILE A 39 0.94 1.21 -1.03
CA ILE A 39 0.90 1.30 0.42
C ILE A 39 0.52 -0.04 1.04
N CYS A 40 -0.50 -0.70 0.49
CA CYS A 40 -0.96 -1.99 0.96
C CYS A 40 0.14 -3.05 0.86
N ASP A 41 0.81 -3.15 -0.29
CA ASP A 41 1.91 -4.09 -0.53
C ASP A 41 3.08 -3.86 0.44
N PHE A 42 3.45 -2.60 0.72
CA PHE A 42 4.47 -2.29 1.72
C PHE A 42 4.08 -2.77 3.14
N VAL A 43 2.81 -2.66 3.52
CA VAL A 43 2.33 -3.13 4.83
C VAL A 43 2.27 -4.66 4.87
N VAL A 44 1.82 -5.31 3.79
CA VAL A 44 1.74 -6.77 3.70
C VAL A 44 3.13 -7.39 3.77
N GLU A 45 4.08 -6.89 2.99
CA GLU A 45 5.46 -7.40 2.99
C GLU A 45 6.17 -7.04 4.29
N GLY A 46 5.90 -5.86 4.85
CA GLY A 46 6.39 -5.49 6.17
C GLY A 46 5.87 -6.37 7.30
N ALA A 47 4.60 -6.81 7.21
CA ALA A 47 4.03 -7.76 8.16
C ALA A 47 4.62 -9.16 7.99
N ARG A 48 4.98 -9.56 6.76
CA ARG A 48 5.73 -10.80 6.50
C ARG A 48 7.13 -10.78 7.10
N ASP A 49 7.79 -9.63 7.10
CA ASP A 49 9.09 -9.44 7.76
C ASP A 49 8.99 -9.47 9.31
N GLY A 50 7.79 -9.64 9.88
CA GLY A 50 7.57 -9.66 11.33
C GLY A 50 7.68 -8.29 11.99
N LYS A 51 7.59 -7.19 11.23
CA LYS A 51 7.66 -5.83 11.78
C LYS A 51 6.35 -5.44 12.46
N SER A 52 6.47 -4.65 13.52
CA SER A 52 5.30 -4.14 14.24
C SER A 52 4.45 -3.24 13.33
N VAL A 53 3.13 -3.26 13.54
CA VAL A 53 2.21 -2.38 12.79
C VAL A 53 2.59 -0.91 12.97
N ALA A 54 3.01 -0.51 14.18
CA ALA A 54 3.43 0.86 14.46
C ALA A 54 4.64 1.29 13.60
N ASP A 55 5.67 0.43 13.50
CA ASP A 55 6.85 0.70 12.68
C ASP A 55 6.50 0.79 11.20
N LEU A 56 5.61 -0.08 10.72
CA LEU A 56 5.17 -0.08 9.33
C LEU A 56 4.35 1.16 9.00
N MET A 57 3.52 1.64 9.92
CA MET A 57 2.73 2.86 9.72
C MET A 57 3.63 4.11 9.65
N GLN A 58 4.74 4.14 10.39
CA GLN A 58 5.70 5.23 10.35
C GLN A 58 6.60 5.16 9.11
N LYS A 59 7.14 3.97 8.81
CA LYS A 59 8.03 3.75 7.65
C LYS A 59 7.31 3.85 6.32
N ARG A 60 6.06 3.37 6.21
CA ARG A 60 5.27 3.51 4.98
C ARG A 60 5.13 4.99 4.65
N TRP A 61 4.80 5.83 5.62
CA TRP A 61 4.59 7.25 5.42
C TRP A 61 5.84 7.92 4.85
N GLN A 62 7.02 7.62 5.39
CA GLN A 62 8.29 8.13 4.86
C GLN A 62 8.55 7.71 3.41
N ARG A 63 8.23 6.45 3.06
CA ARG A 63 8.44 5.88 1.74
C ARG A 63 7.45 6.42 0.69
N VAL A 64 6.17 6.60 1.05
CA VAL A 64 5.13 7.10 0.12
C VAL A 64 4.99 8.62 0.11
N ARG A 65 5.49 9.36 1.09
CA ARG A 65 5.46 10.84 1.09
C ARG A 65 5.92 11.49 -0.24
N PRO A 66 7.05 11.10 -0.86
CA PRO A 66 7.43 11.67 -2.16
C PRO A 66 6.46 11.30 -3.31
N ILE A 67 5.80 10.15 -3.20
CA ILE A 67 4.85 9.62 -4.20
C ILE A 67 3.47 10.31 -4.05
N LEU A 68 3.05 10.60 -2.82
CA LEU A 68 1.79 11.28 -2.49
C LEU A 68 1.85 12.80 -2.69
N THR A 69 3.04 13.39 -2.82
CA THR A 69 3.16 14.81 -3.16
C THR A 69 2.87 15.06 -4.64
N SER A 70 3.07 14.02 -5.48
CA SER A 70 2.89 14.07 -6.93
C SER A 70 1.55 13.49 -7.41
N ALA A 71 1.00 12.50 -6.70
CA ALA A 71 -0.39 12.08 -6.82
C ALA A 71 -1.22 12.86 -5.79
N ARG A 72 -2.17 13.71 -6.20
CA ARG A 72 -3.01 14.59 -5.36
C ARG A 72 -3.87 13.80 -4.35
N LEU A 73 -3.23 13.15 -3.40
CA LEU A 73 -3.80 12.20 -2.46
C LEU A 73 -3.65 12.84 -1.08
N VAL A 74 -4.77 13.31 -0.53
CA VAL A 74 -4.84 13.74 0.87
C VAL A 74 -4.87 12.48 1.73
N VAL A 75 -3.71 11.82 1.84
CA VAL A 75 -3.52 10.81 2.89
C VAL A 75 -3.21 11.59 4.15
N ARG A 76 -4.22 11.67 5.01
CA ARG A 76 -4.11 12.39 6.27
C ARG A 76 -3.12 11.63 7.19
N PRO A 77 -2.26 12.34 7.95
CA PRO A 77 -1.30 11.71 8.85
C PRO A 77 -1.96 10.72 9.83
N PRO A 78 -1.18 9.79 10.42
CA PRO A 78 -1.68 8.62 11.16
C PRO A 78 -2.59 8.93 12.36
N SER A 79 -2.73 10.19 12.76
CA SER A 79 -3.66 10.67 13.78
C SER A 79 -5.14 10.70 13.36
N SER A 80 -5.48 10.29 12.13
CA SER A 80 -6.87 10.26 11.66
C SER A 80 -7.26 8.90 11.08
N HIS A 81 -8.31 8.32 11.64
CA HIS A 81 -8.78 6.94 11.54
C HIS A 81 -9.29 6.46 10.16
N LEU A 82 -8.62 6.76 9.04
CA LEU A 82 -9.11 6.40 7.69
C LEU A 82 -8.02 5.91 6.73
N LEU A 83 -7.13 5.03 7.21
CA LEU A 83 -6.48 4.05 6.35
C LEU A 83 -6.68 2.67 6.96
N THR A 84 -7.94 2.27 7.10
CA THR A 84 -8.33 0.88 7.35
C THR A 84 -8.04 0.08 6.09
N CYS A 85 -6.76 -0.20 5.84
CA CYS A 85 -6.38 -1.43 5.18
C CYS A 85 -6.85 -2.52 6.16
N SER A 86 -8.09 -2.98 6.02
CA SER A 86 -8.65 -4.04 6.84
C SER A 86 -7.89 -5.33 6.51
N MET A 87 -6.72 -5.46 7.13
CA MET A 87 -6.19 -6.74 7.52
C MET A 87 -7.12 -7.30 8.59
N SER A 88 -8.32 -7.70 8.15
CA SER A 88 -9.20 -8.54 8.94
C SER A 88 -8.40 -9.78 9.30
N ARG A 89 -8.37 -10.04 10.62
CA ARG A 89 -7.79 -11.23 11.26
C ARG A 89 -8.03 -12.49 10.44
#